data_AF-A0A2E3QNT9-F1
#
_entry.id   AF-A0A2E3QNT9-F1
#
_cell.length_a   1.000
_cell.length_b   1.000
_cell.length_c   1.000
_cell.angle_alpha   90.00
_cell.angle_beta   90.00
_cell.angle_gamma   90.00
#
_symmetry.space_group_name_H-M   'P 1'
#
loop_
_entity.id
_entity.type
_entity.pdbx_description
1 polymer ?
#
loop_
_entity_poly.entity_id
_entity_poly.type
_entity_poly.pdbx_seq_one_letter_code
_entity_poly.pdbx_strand_id
1 'polypeptide(L)'
;MKFLFIVSVIVASITIISKLVVTDQENQIKILKQEIDFLEIEIESIQTDLAYTTSPQNLKEISKKQFNHFPIFLEDQIKVEDYEE
;
A
#
# COMPACT_ATOMS: atom_id res chain seq x y z
N MET A 1 -34.89 -40.21 -30.23
CA MET A 1 -33.90 -39.58 -31.14
C MET A 1 -33.96 -38.05 -31.08
N LYS A 2 -35.03 -37.39 -31.56
CA LYS A 2 -35.13 -35.91 -31.58
C LYS A 2 -35.01 -35.24 -30.19
N PHE A 3 -35.62 -35.82 -29.15
CA PHE A 3 -35.54 -35.29 -27.78
C PHE A 3 -34.11 -35.31 -27.22
N LEU A 4 -33.38 -36.43 -27.39
CA LEU A 4 -31.99 -36.56 -26.95
C LEU A 4 -31.07 -35.58 -27.68
N PHE A 5 -31.32 -35.32 -28.97
CA PHE A 5 -30.60 -34.32 -29.74
C PHE A 5 -30.81 -32.90 -29.18
N ILE A 6 -32.06 -32.53 -28.85
CA ILE A 6 -32.37 -31.22 -28.25
C ILE A 6 -31.66 -31.06 -26.90
N VAL A 7 -31.71 -32.08 -26.04
CA VAL A 7 -31.00 -32.06 -24.75
C VAL A 7 -29.49 -31.89 -24.95
N SER A 8 -28.89 -32.60 -25.91
CA SER A 8 -27.48 -32.47 -26.24
C SER A 8 -27.10 -31.05 -26.68
N VAL A 9 -27.94 -30.40 -27.49
CA VAL A 9 -27.71 -29.02 -27.94
C VAL A 9 -27.80 -28.05 -26.77
N ILE A 10 -28.79 -28.22 -25.88
CA ILE A 10 -28.94 -27.37 -24.69
C ILE A 10 -27.72 -27.48 -23.78
N VAL A 11 -27.27 -28.71 -23.49
CA VAL A 11 -26.07 -28.94 -22.67
C VAL A 11 -24.84 -28.29 -23.30
N ALA A 12 -24.64 -28.49 -24.60
CA ALA A 12 -23.52 -27.88 -25.32
C ALA A 12 -23.54 -26.34 -25.23
N SER A 13 -24.70 -25.73 -25.43
CA SER A 13 -24.89 -24.28 -25.32
C SER A 13 -24.57 -23.77 -23.91
N ILE A 14 -25.06 -24.46 -22.87
CA ILE A 14 -24.76 -24.10 -21.47
C ILE A 14 -23.25 -24.14 -21.21
N THR A 15 -22.56 -25.21 -21.63
CA THR A 15 -21.10 -25.30 -21.45
C THR A 15 -20.33 -24.18 -22.17
N ILE A 16 -20.76 -23.77 -23.37
CA ILE A 16 -20.11 -22.68 -24.10
C ILE A 16 -20.32 -21.35 -23.37
N ILE A 17 -21.56 -21.08 -22.94
CA ILE A 17 -21.90 -19.87 -22.18
C ILE A 17 -21.12 -19.82 -20.87
N SER A 18 -21.09 -20.92 -20.11
CA SER A 18 -20.35 -21.01 -18.86
C SER A 18 -18.85 -20.76 -19.06
N LYS A 19 -18.24 -21.34 -20.11
CA LYS A 19 -16.84 -21.06 -20.43
C LYS A 19 -16.61 -19.58 -20.73
N LEU A 20 -17.50 -18.95 -21.49
CA LEU A 20 -17.37 -17.54 -21.85
C LEU A 20 -17.46 -16.64 -20.62
N VAL A 21 -18.37 -16.93 -19.69
CA VAL A 21 -18.49 -16.20 -18.41
C VAL A 21 -17.25 -16.39 -17.55
N VAL A 22 -16.73 -17.62 -17.45
CA VAL A 22 -15.50 -17.89 -16.67
C VAL A 22 -14.31 -17.14 -17.25
N THR A 23 -14.12 -17.15 -18.58
CA THR A 23 -13.03 -16.41 -19.23
C THR A 23 -13.14 -14.90 -18.98
N ASP A 24 -14.35 -14.34 -19.02
CA ASP A 24 -14.56 -12.93 -18.73
C ASP A 24 -14.22 -12.59 -17.28
N GLN A 25 -14.66 -13.43 -16.33
CA GLN A 25 -14.32 -13.28 -14.91
C GLN A 25 -12.82 -13.39 -14.66
N GLU A 26 -12.12 -14.34 -15.29
CA GLU A 26 -10.67 -14.48 -15.19
C GLU A 26 -9.94 -13.23 -15.69
N ASN A 27 -10.42 -12.62 -16.78
CA ASN A 27 -9.85 -11.39 -17.30
C ASN A 27 -10.06 -10.20 -16.36
N GLN A 28 -11.26 -10.07 -15.79
CA GLN A 28 -11.55 -9.05 -14.79
C GLN A 28 -10.67 -9.22 -13.53
N ILE A 29 -10.53 -10.45 -13.03
CA ILE A 29 -9.64 -10.76 -11.90
C ILE A 29 -8.19 -10.38 -12.21
N LYS A 30 -7.72 -10.65 -13.43
CA LYS A 30 -6.37 -10.28 -13.86
C LYS A 30 -6.16 -8.76 -13.85
N ILE A 31 -7.13 -7.99 -14.32
CA ILE A 31 -7.07 -6.52 -14.31
C ILE A 31 -7.04 -6.02 -12.85
N LEU A 32 -7.95 -6.50 -12.01
CA LEU A 32 -7.98 -6.13 -10.59
C LEU A 32 -6.66 -6.45 -9.88
N LYS A 33 -6.05 -7.60 -10.19
CA LYS A 33 -4.75 -7.96 -9.63
C LYS A 33 -3.64 -6.98 -10.05
N GLN A 34 -3.62 -6.56 -11.31
CA GLN A 34 -2.66 -5.56 -11.79
C GLN A 34 -2.85 -4.20 -11.10
N GLU A 35 -4.09 -3.78 -10.87
CA GLU A 35 -4.38 -2.54 -10.14
C GLU A 35 -3.93 -2.62 -8.69
N ILE A 36 -4.16 -3.78 -8.02
CA ILE A 36 -3.67 -4.02 -6.66
C ILE A 36 -2.15 -3.95 -6.61
N ASP A 37 -1.46 -4.65 -7.51
CA ASP A 37 0.01 -4.65 -7.56
C ASP A 37 0.56 -3.23 -7.77
N PHE A 38 -0.10 -2.40 -8.59
CA PHE A 38 0.25 -1.00 -8.78
C PHE A 38 0.07 -0.17 -7.51
N LEU A 39 -1.08 -0.30 -6.85
CA LEU A 39 -1.37 0.42 -5.60
C LEU A 39 -0.40 0.03 -4.48
N GLU A 40 0.01 -1.23 -4.41
CA GLU A 40 0.98 -1.70 -3.42
C GLU A 40 2.35 -1.01 -3.60
N ILE A 41 2.82 -0.89 -4.85
CA ILE A 41 4.04 -0.15 -5.18
C ILE A 41 3.92 1.33 -4.81
N GLU A 42 2.77 1.96 -5.11
CA GLU A 42 2.54 3.36 -4.77
C GLU A 42 2.54 3.59 -3.25
N ILE A 43 1.91 2.69 -2.49
CA ILE A 43 1.93 2.72 -1.03
C ILE A 43 3.35 2.57 -0.49
N GLU A 44 4.13 1.61 -1.01
CA GLU A 44 5.53 1.41 -0.59
C GLU A 44 6.39 2.65 -0.86
N SER A 45 6.21 3.29 -2.02
CA SER A 45 6.89 4.55 -2.36
C SER A 45 6.55 5.64 -1.35
N ILE A 46 5.26 5.84 -1.06
CA ILE A 46 4.80 6.86 -0.09
C ILE A 46 5.36 6.58 1.31
N GLN A 47 5.35 5.32 1.74
CA GLN A 47 5.91 4.93 3.04
C GLN A 47 7.41 5.20 3.12
N THR A 48 8.14 4.91 2.05
CA THR A 48 9.58 5.18 1.95
C THR A 48 9.87 6.67 2.01
N ASP A 49 9.12 7.47 1.24
CA ASP A 49 9.26 8.93 1.23
C ASP A 49 8.93 9.55 2.59
N LEU A 50 7.90 9.05 3.27
CA LEU A 50 7.55 9.45 4.63
C LEU A 50 8.66 9.09 5.60
N ALA A 51 9.17 7.86 5.57
CA ALA A 51 10.26 7.42 6.45
C ALA A 51 11.52 8.25 6.23
N TYR A 52 11.84 8.58 4.98
CA TYR A 52 12.95 9.47 4.65
C TYR A 52 12.71 10.87 5.20
N THR A 53 11.57 11.49 4.89
CA THR A 53 11.24 12.87 5.27
C THR A 53 11.16 13.06 6.78
N THR A 54 10.61 12.07 7.49
CA THR A 54 10.48 12.07 8.95
C THR A 54 11.72 11.55 9.68
N SER A 55 12.80 11.22 8.95
CA SER A 55 14.04 10.81 9.59
C SER A 55 14.61 11.93 10.47
N PRO A 56 15.24 11.62 11.62
CA PRO A 56 15.77 12.63 12.52
C PRO A 56 16.77 13.60 11.86
N GLN A 57 17.51 13.12 10.85
CA GLN A 57 18.46 13.94 10.09
C GLN A 57 17.73 14.99 9.26
N ASN A 58 16.72 14.59 8.50
CA ASN A 58 15.92 15.49 7.67
C ASN A 58 15.07 16.44 8.53
N LEU A 59 14.48 15.96 9.63
CA LEU A 59 13.76 16.81 10.58
C LEU A 59 14.67 17.86 11.21
N LYS A 60 15.93 17.52 11.54
CA LYS A 60 16.92 18.48 12.05
C LYS A 60 17.31 19.51 11.00
N GLU A 61 17.41 19.12 9.74
CA GLU A 61 17.69 20.03 8.62
C GLU A 61 16.50 20.97 8.34
N ILE A 62 15.27 20.44 8.29
CA ILE A 62 14.03 21.21 8.14
C ILE A 62 13.89 22.18 9.32
N SER A 63 14.09 21.69 10.55
CA SER A 63 14.11 22.50 11.75
C SER A 63 15.09 23.66 11.59
N LYS A 64 16.37 23.39 11.29
CA LYS A 64 17.40 24.42 11.13
C LYS A 64 17.10 25.44 10.01
N LYS A 65 16.47 25.01 8.92
CA LYS A 65 16.15 25.89 7.77
C LYS A 65 14.92 26.76 8.01
N GLN A 66 13.85 26.21 8.58
CA GLN A 66 12.57 26.90 8.75
C GLN A 66 12.45 27.59 10.10
N PHE A 67 13.00 26.97 11.12
CA PHE A 67 13.02 27.49 12.46
C PHE A 67 14.47 27.79 12.81
N ASN A 68 14.84 29.05 12.74
CA ASN A 68 16.14 29.52 13.20
C ASN A 68 16.17 29.39 14.74
N HIS A 69 16.20 28.14 15.24
CA HIS A 69 16.20 27.83 16.66
C HIS A 69 17.56 28.28 17.18
N PHE A 70 17.57 29.49 17.73
CA PHE A 70 18.41 29.76 18.88
C PHE A 70 18.24 28.57 19.84
N PRO A 71 19.32 27.95 20.31
CA PRO A 71 19.20 26.94 21.34
C PRO A 71 18.40 27.57 22.48
N ILE A 72 17.21 27.03 22.76
CA ILE A 72 16.53 27.36 24.00
C ILE A 72 17.43 26.70 25.06
N PHE A 73 18.31 27.50 25.64
CA PHE A 73 18.94 27.12 26.89
C PHE A 73 17.79 26.92 27.87
N LEU A 74 17.42 25.66 28.10
CA LEU A 74 16.63 25.28 29.26
C LEU A 74 17.48 25.68 30.46
N GLU A 75 17.13 26.82 31.05
CA GLU A 75 17.81 27.44 32.19
C GLU A 75 17.78 26.53 33.44
N ASP A 76 16.97 25.47 33.41
CA ASP A 76 16.77 24.50 34.49
C ASP A 76 17.53 23.17 34.31
N GLN A 77 18.75 23.19 33.75
CA GLN A 77 19.66 22.05 33.94
C GLN A 77 20.18 22.08 35.39
N ILE A 78 19.46 21.40 36.30
CA ILE A 78 19.95 21.14 37.66
C ILE A 78 21.22 20.27 37.52
N LYS A 79 22.38 20.85 37.86
CA LYS A 79 23.60 20.08 38.07
C LYS A 79 23.34 19.08 39.18
N VAL A 80 23.45 17.79 38.87
CA VAL A 80 23.60 16.76 39.90
C VAL A 80 24.99 16.95 40.48
N GLU A 81 25.08 17.63 41.62
CA GLU A 81 26.29 17.61 42.44
C GLU A 81 26.41 16.22 43.05
N ASP A 82 27.54 15.56 42.78
CA ASP A 82 27.89 14.27 43.36
C ASP A 82 27.94 14.42 44.89
N TYR A 83 26.91 13.93 45.58
CA TYR A 83 26.96 13.72 47.01
C TYR A 83 27.85 12.49 47.26
N GLU A 84 29.13 12.72 47.54
CA GLU A 84 29.97 11.73 48.21
C GLU A 84 29.52 11.63 49.67
N GLU A 85 29.00 10.46 50.04
CA GLU A 85 28.81 10.00 51.43
C GLU A 85 30.06 9.27 51.94
#